data_AF-A0A539DYP7-F1
#
_entry.id   AF-A0A539DYP7-F1
#
_cell.length_a   1.000
_cell.length_b   1.000
_cell.length_c   1.000
_cell.angle_alpha   90.00
_cell.angle_beta   90.00
_cell.angle_gamma   90.00
#
_symmetry.space_group_name_H-M   'P 1'
#
loop_
_entity.id
_entity.type
_entity.pdbx_description
1 polymer ?
#
loop_
_entity_poly.entity_id
_entity_poly.type
_entity_poly.pdbx_seq_one_letter_code
_entity_poly.pdbx_strand_id
1 'polypeptide(L)'
;MHLLDPKNLIEWIMAWLGPFAYVGLFGIVFAESGLFFGFFLPGDSLLLTAGLFAYKGLLDIRILLPVLFVATVTGDSVGYWFGRKAGPPLFRREKSLLFRPKNLA
;
A
#
# COMPACT_ATOMS: atom_id res chain seq x y z
N MET A 1 34.65 1.96 23.36
CA MET A 1 33.83 0.84 23.86
C MET A 1 32.40 1.30 24.18
N HIS A 2 31.80 2.13 23.30
CA HIS A 2 30.49 2.79 23.51
C HIS A 2 29.52 2.55 22.32
N LEU A 3 29.99 1.81 21.31
CA LEU A 3 29.26 1.44 20.09
C LEU A 3 28.54 0.07 20.21
N LEU A 4 28.79 -0.66 21.30
CA LEU A 4 28.19 -1.98 21.59
C LEU A 4 27.10 -1.89 22.68
N ASP A 5 26.76 -0.68 23.13
CA ASP A 5 25.62 -0.49 24.02
C ASP A 5 24.33 -0.86 23.28
N PRO A 6 23.50 -1.78 23.83
CA PRO A 6 22.29 -2.24 23.15
C PRO A 6 21.35 -1.10 22.74
N LYS A 7 21.32 -0.01 23.51
CA LYS A 7 20.53 1.20 23.19
C LYS A 7 21.02 1.89 21.92
N ASN A 8 22.31 2.15 21.80
CA ASN A 8 22.89 2.83 20.64
C ASN A 8 22.76 1.98 19.37
N LEU A 9 22.84 0.65 19.50
CA LEU A 9 22.62 -0.28 18.40
C LEU A 9 21.17 -0.24 17.91
N ILE A 10 20.19 -0.25 18.83
CA ILE A 10 18.77 -0.15 18.48
C ILE A 10 18.48 1.19 17.81
N GLU A 11 18.97 2.31 18.34
CA GLU A 11 18.77 3.62 17.72
C GLU A 11 19.34 3.70 16.31
N TRP A 12 20.54 3.13 16.08
CA TRP A 12 21.15 3.08 14.76
C TRP A 12 20.34 2.22 13.78
N ILE A 13 19.90 1.03 14.21
CA ILE A 13 19.05 0.16 13.38
C ILE A 13 17.75 0.88 13.04
N MET A 14 17.10 1.54 14.01
CA MET A 14 15.83 2.24 13.77
C MET A 14 16.00 3.45 12.85
N ALA A 15 17.11 4.18 12.95
CA ALA A 15 17.41 5.30 12.07
C ALA A 15 17.60 4.86 10.61
N TRP A 16 18.22 3.69 10.38
CA TRP A 16 18.45 3.16 9.04
C TRP A 16 17.25 2.38 8.49
N LEU A 17 16.66 1.46 9.26
CA LEU A 17 15.59 0.57 8.81
C LEU A 17 14.20 1.22 8.89
N GLY A 18 13.97 2.11 9.85
CA GLY A 18 12.67 2.77 10.06
C GLY A 18 12.15 3.47 8.80
N PRO A 19 12.94 4.33 8.14
CA PRO A 19 12.56 4.96 6.87
C PRO A 19 12.11 3.96 5.78
N PHE A 20 12.82 2.84 5.63
CA PHE A 20 12.47 1.81 4.65
C PHE A 20 11.14 1.12 4.98
N ALA A 21 10.78 1.00 6.26
CA ALA A 21 9.49 0.45 6.66
C ALA A 21 8.32 1.33 6.15
N TYR A 22 8.43 2.66 6.26
CA TYR A 22 7.41 3.57 5.72
C TYR A 22 7.31 3.52 4.20
N VAL A 23 8.44 3.45 3.51
CA VAL A 23 8.47 3.34 2.03
C VAL A 23 7.88 2.01 1.57
N GLY A 24 8.19 0.90 2.26
CA GLY A 24 7.62 -0.41 1.97
C GLY A 24 6.11 -0.44 2.19
N LEU A 25 5.63 0.08 3.33
CA LEU A 25 4.20 0.22 3.62
C LEU A 25 3.49 1.08 2.59
N PHE A 26 4.08 2.23 2.22
CA PHE A 26 3.56 3.09 1.16
C PHE A 26 3.41 2.32 -0.14
N GLY A 27 4.48 1.62 -0.59
CA GLY A 27 4.48 0.89 -1.85
C GLY A 27 3.46 -0.23 -1.89
N ILE A 28 3.31 -0.98 -0.78
CA ILE A 28 2.36 -2.09 -0.70
C ILE A 28 0.92 -1.58 -0.71
N VAL A 29 0.57 -0.60 0.12
CA VAL A 29 -0.80 -0.03 0.19
C VAL A 29 -1.16 0.66 -1.12
N PHE A 30 -0.24 1.43 -1.69
CA PHE A 30 -0.40 2.05 -3.00
C PHE A 30 -0.65 1.01 -4.10
N ALA A 31 0.09 -0.11 -4.08
CA ALA A 31 -0.06 -1.16 -5.06
C ALA A 31 -1.39 -1.92 -4.90
N GLU A 32 -1.78 -2.28 -3.68
CA GLU A 32 -3.04 -2.96 -3.38
C GLU A 32 -4.26 -2.14 -3.84
N SER A 33 -4.27 -0.83 -3.57
CA SER A 33 -5.40 0.03 -3.94
C SER A 33 -5.33 0.56 -5.38
N GLY A 34 -4.13 0.78 -5.92
CA GLY A 34 -3.93 1.41 -7.22
C GLY A 34 -3.69 0.48 -8.40
N LEU A 35 -3.26 -0.77 -8.19
CA LEU A 35 -2.95 -1.71 -9.28
C LEU A 35 -3.94 -2.86 -9.33
N PHE A 36 -4.43 -3.18 -10.53
CA PHE A 36 -5.34 -4.33 -10.75
C PHE A 36 -4.73 -5.68 -10.32
N PHE A 37 -3.39 -5.81 -10.41
CA PHE A 37 -2.65 -7.01 -9.97
C PHE A 37 -2.14 -6.91 -8.52
N GLY A 38 -2.38 -5.79 -7.85
CA GLY A 38 -1.98 -5.57 -6.46
C GLY A 38 -2.85 -6.30 -5.43
N PHE A 39 -3.98 -6.87 -5.85
CA PHE A 39 -4.91 -7.63 -4.99
C PHE A 39 -4.26 -8.76 -4.17
N PHE A 40 -3.13 -9.32 -4.63
CA PHE A 40 -2.44 -10.39 -3.90
C PHE A 40 -1.63 -9.87 -2.69
N LEU A 41 -1.39 -8.57 -2.59
CA LEU A 41 -0.62 -7.98 -1.50
C LEU A 41 -1.47 -7.93 -0.23
N PRO A 42 -0.97 -8.39 0.93
CA PRO A 42 -1.74 -8.42 2.18
C PRO A 42 -1.67 -7.07 2.91
N GLY A 43 -2.18 -5.99 2.30
CA GLY A 43 -1.99 -4.64 2.87
C GLY A 43 -2.82 -4.40 4.14
N ASP A 44 -4.04 -4.94 4.24
CA ASP A 44 -4.85 -4.84 5.48
C ASP A 44 -4.15 -5.43 6.71
N SER A 45 -3.56 -6.62 6.54
CA SER A 45 -2.82 -7.28 7.63
C SER A 45 -1.54 -6.52 7.98
N LEU A 46 -0.91 -5.87 6.99
CA LEU A 46 0.24 -5.00 7.19
C LEU A 46 -0.13 -3.71 7.91
N LEU A 47 -1.30 -3.12 7.64
CA LEU A 47 -1.80 -1.94 8.35
C LEU A 47 -2.00 -2.23 9.84
N LEU A 48 -2.58 -3.39 10.17
CA LEU A 48 -2.70 -3.84 11.58
C LEU A 48 -1.33 -4.03 12.24
N THR A 49 -0.39 -4.66 11.53
CA THR A 49 0.97 -4.88 12.03
C THR A 49 1.73 -3.57 12.21
N ALA A 50 1.57 -2.62 11.29
CA ALA A 50 2.16 -1.28 11.37
C ALA A 50 1.59 -0.50 12.56
N GLY A 51 0.28 -0.60 12.82
CA GLY A 51 -0.35 -0.05 14.01
C GLY A 51 0.21 -0.64 15.31
N LEU A 52 0.42 -1.96 15.36
CA LEU A 52 1.06 -2.63 16.50
C LEU A 52 2.51 -2.15 16.71
N PHE A 53 3.26 -1.96 15.63
CA PHE A 53 4.64 -1.46 15.70
C PHE A 53 4.68 0.01 16.12
N ALA A 54 3.70 0.81 15.70
CA ALA A 54 3.56 2.17 16.17
C ALA A 54 3.25 2.23 17.68
N TYR A 55 2.36 1.34 18.17
CA TYR A 55 2.08 1.21 19.60
C TYR A 55 3.32 0.83 20.42
N LYS A 56 4.19 -0.04 19.88
CA LYS A 56 5.47 -0.42 20.51
C LYS A 56 6.57 0.65 20.40
N GLY A 57 6.29 1.80 19.79
CA GLY A 57 7.27 2.87 19.59
C GLY A 57 8.32 2.56 18.51
N LEU A 58 8.09 1.53 17.69
CA LEU A 58 8.98 1.18 16.57
C LEU A 58 8.69 2.02 15.31
N LEU A 59 7.45 2.48 15.16
CA LEU A 59 7.08 3.43 14.12
C LEU A 59 6.47 4.67 14.79
N ASP A 60 6.76 5.85 14.24
CA ASP A 60 6.12 7.08 14.67
C ASP A 60 4.76 7.17 13.98
N ILE A 61 3.70 7.09 14.78
CA ILE A 61 2.31 7.21 14.31
C ILE A 61 2.06 8.52 13.55
N ARG A 62 2.77 9.60 13.90
CA ARG A 62 2.66 10.93 13.28
C ARG A 62 3.19 10.93 11.86
N ILE A 63 4.13 10.04 11.54
CA ILE A 63 4.67 9.83 10.19
C ILE A 63 3.86 8.77 9.46
N LEU A 64 3.50 7.69 10.16
CA LEU A 64 2.77 6.56 9.61
C LEU A 64 1.41 6.99 9.02
N LEU A 65 0.62 7.77 9.76
CA LEU A 65 -0.69 8.24 9.31
C LEU A 65 -0.67 9.00 7.98
N PRO A 66 0.11 10.10 7.81
CA PRO A 66 0.14 10.82 6.55
C PRO A 66 0.74 9.98 5.41
N VAL A 67 1.72 9.12 5.68
CA VAL A 67 2.30 8.23 4.66
C VAL A 67 1.24 7.29 4.09
N LEU A 68 0.49 6.60 4.96
CA LEU A 68 -0.55 5.67 4.52
C LEU A 68 -1.71 6.40 3.85
N PHE A 69 -2.11 7.56 4.37
CA PHE A 69 -3.14 8.39 3.74
C PHE A 69 -2.77 8.77 2.30
N VAL A 70 -1.56 9.28 2.10
CA VAL A 70 -1.06 9.64 0.76
C VAL A 70 -0.95 8.40 -0.13
N ALA A 71 -0.50 7.26 0.42
CA ALA A 71 -0.42 6.00 -0.32
C ALA A 71 -1.79 5.58 -0.87
N THR A 72 -2.81 5.54 -0.01
CA THR A 72 -4.16 5.12 -0.38
C THR A 72 -4.79 6.11 -1.36
N VAL A 73 -4.74 7.42 -1.09
CA VAL A 73 -5.34 8.44 -1.97
C VAL A 73 -4.70 8.45 -3.36
N THR A 74 -3.37 8.34 -3.42
CA THR A 74 -2.65 8.30 -4.70
C THR A 74 -2.90 6.98 -5.42
N GLY A 75 -2.95 5.86 -4.69
CA GLY A 75 -3.28 4.55 -5.22
C GLY A 75 -4.67 4.56 -5.87
N ASP A 76 -5.71 4.97 -5.14
CA ASP A 76 -7.09 5.04 -5.65
C ASP A 76 -7.20 5.96 -6.87
N SER A 77 -6.49 7.09 -6.86
CA SER A 77 -6.46 8.04 -7.99
C SER A 77 -5.84 7.42 -9.24
N VAL A 78 -4.71 6.71 -9.07
CA VAL A 78 -4.04 5.99 -10.17
C VAL A 78 -4.89 4.82 -10.66
N GLY A 79 -5.47 4.04 -9.74
CA GLY A 79 -6.35 2.92 -10.05
C GLY A 79 -7.59 3.37 -10.81
N TYR A 80 -8.20 4.48 -10.39
CA TYR A 80 -9.32 5.10 -11.11
C TYR A 80 -8.93 5.56 -12.51
N TRP A 81 -7.79 6.25 -12.64
CA TRP A 81 -7.32 6.71 -13.95
C TRP A 81 -6.99 5.54 -14.89
N PHE A 82 -6.35 4.51 -14.36
CA PHE A 82 -6.05 3.28 -15.10
C PHE A 82 -7.33 2.57 -15.54
N GLY A 83 -8.29 2.39 -14.62
CA GLY A 83 -9.60 1.81 -14.91
C GLY A 83 -10.39 2.62 -15.93
N ARG A 84 -10.37 3.95 -15.85
CA ARG A 84 -11.02 4.85 -16.81
C ARG A 84 -10.40 4.77 -18.20
N LYS A 85 -9.08 4.56 -18.31
CA LYS A 85 -8.38 4.43 -19.61
C LYS A 85 -8.51 3.03 -20.20
N ALA A 86 -8.45 1.99 -19.37
CA ALA A 86 -8.57 0.59 -19.77
C ALA A 86 -10.03 0.13 -19.98
N GLY A 87 -11.01 0.83 -19.39
CA GLY A 87 -12.43 0.50 -19.47
C GLY A 87 -13.04 0.62 -20.88
N PRO A 88 -12.97 1.78 -21.55
CA PRO A 88 -13.59 1.97 -22.88
C PRO A 88 -13.18 0.92 -23.94
N PRO A 89 -11.91 0.48 -24.06
CA PRO A 89 -11.56 -0.60 -24.98
C PRO A 89 -12.07 -1.99 -24.54
N LEU A 90 -12.35 -2.22 -23.25
CA LEU A 90 -12.97 -3.45 -22.75
C LEU A 90 -14.46 -3.52 -23.12
N PHE A 91 -15.17 -2.39 -23.06
CA PHE A 91 -16.60 -2.30 -23.37
C PHE A 91 -16.89 -2.23 -24.88
N ARG A 92 -15.93 -1.80 -25.70
CA ARG A 92 -16.10 -1.70 -27.16
C ARG A 92 -15.93 -3.04 -27.89
N ARG A 93 -15.63 -4.14 -27.17
CA ARG A 93 -15.63 -5.49 -27.75
C ARG A 93 -17.00 -6.16 -27.54
N GLU A 94 -17.75 -6.25 -28.62
CA GLU A 94 -19.05 -6.93 -28.76
C GLU A 94 -19.02 -8.44 -28.38
N LYS A 95 -17.81 -9.03 -28.26
CA LYS A 95 -17.56 -10.37 -27.72
C LYS A 95 -16.64 -10.31 -26.49
N SER A 96 -17.09 -9.69 -25.41
CA SER A 96 -16.43 -9.82 -24.11
C SER A 96 -16.84 -11.15 -23.47
N LEU A 97 -15.85 -12.00 -23.13
CA LEU A 97 -16.09 -13.27 -22.42
C LEU A 97 -16.65 -13.07 -20.99
N LEU A 98 -16.58 -11.84 -20.45
CA LEU A 98 -16.98 -11.50 -19.07
C LEU A 98 -18.34 -10.78 -18.98
N PHE A 99 -18.80 -10.15 -20.06
CA PHE A 99 -20.09 -9.45 -20.07
C PHE A 99 -20.96 -9.95 -21.21
N ARG A 100 -21.87 -10.88 -20.90
CA ARG A 100 -22.94 -11.31 -21.80
C ARG A 100 -24.18 -10.44 -21.54
N PRO A 101 -24.53 -9.50 -22.43
CA PRO A 101 -25.73 -8.66 -22.27
C PRO A 101 -27.06 -9.43 -22.28
N LYS A 102 -27.04 -10.76 -22.51
CA LYS A 102 -28.22 -11.64 -22.47
C LYS A 102 -28.78 -11.92 -21.08
N ASN A 103 -28.11 -11.54 -20.00
CA ASN A 103 -28.55 -11.83 -18.62
C ASN A 103 -29.16 -10.61 -17.90
N LEU A 104 -29.45 -9.53 -18.62
CA LEU A 104 -30.03 -8.30 -18.08
C LEU A 104 -31.52 -8.11 -18.48
N ALA A 105 -32.23 -9.21 -18.71
CA ALA A 105 -33.68 -9.22 -18.98
C ALA A 105 -34.48 -9.46 -17.69
#